data_AF-A0A543E1N2-F1
#
_entry.id   AF-A0A543E1N2-F1
#
_cell.length_a   1.000
_cell.length_b   1.000
_cell.length_c   1.000
_cell.angle_alpha   90.00
_cell.angle_beta   90.00
_cell.angle_gamma   90.00
#
_symmetry.space_group_name_H-M   'P 1'
#
loop_
_entity.id
_entity.type
_entity.pdbx_description
1 polymer ?
#
loop_
_entity_poly.entity_id
_entity_poly.type
_entity_poly.pdbx_seq_one_letter_code
_entity_poly.pdbx_strand_id
1 'polypeptide(L)'
;MPVSALGIDMIVGAAPPGQAGSAAAVGETTQELGGALGIALIGSLVTTIYHRRMSDAVPEVVRSAAPGAVDTLAGALAAAGRLPGSAGSELVSTARAAFTDGLQLTAAIAIPLLVVLAVVSVALLRQVRPHVGPPADEPVPWA
;
A
#
# COMPACT_ATOMS: atom_id res chain seq x y z
N MET A 1 -12.31 12.03 -0.89
CA MET A 1 -11.09 11.99 -0.06
C MET A 1 -10.45 13.37 -0.12
N PRO A 2 -10.68 14.24 0.88
CA PRO A 2 -10.29 15.65 0.80
C PRO A 2 -8.76 15.87 0.72
N VAL A 3 -7.96 14.95 1.26
CA VAL A 3 -6.48 15.07 1.25
C VAL A 3 -5.87 14.82 -0.13
N SER A 4 -6.42 13.90 -0.94
CA SER A 4 -5.88 13.62 -2.28
C SER A 4 -6.22 14.73 -3.28
N ALA A 5 -7.42 15.30 -3.19
CA ALA A 5 -7.84 16.44 -4.01
C ALA A 5 -6.93 17.66 -3.81
N LEU A 6 -6.59 18.00 -2.56
CA LEU A 6 -5.68 19.11 -2.24
C LEU A 6 -4.29 18.95 -2.87
N GLY A 7 -3.79 17.72 -3.01
CA GLY A 7 -2.50 17.45 -3.65
C GLY A 7 -2.51 17.74 -5.16
N ILE A 8 -3.54 17.25 -5.86
CA ILE A 8 -3.70 17.51 -7.29
C ILE A 8 -3.96 19.00 -7.55
N ASP A 9 -4.81 19.64 -6.74
CA ASP A 9 -5.08 21.08 -6.86
C ASP A 9 -3.81 21.93 -6.68
N MET A 10 -2.92 21.51 -5.78
CA MET A 10 -1.63 22.19 -5.57
C MET A 10 -0.67 22.00 -6.76
N ILE A 11 -0.65 20.80 -7.37
CA ILE A 11 0.13 20.51 -8.58
C ILE A 11 -0.38 21.34 -9.76
N VAL A 12 -1.69 21.36 -9.96
CA VAL A 12 -2.35 22.10 -11.05
C VAL A 12 -2.20 23.61 -10.85
N GLY A 13 -2.37 24.10 -9.63
CA GLY A 13 -2.23 25.51 -9.28
C GLY A 13 -0.80 26.05 -9.37
N ALA A 14 0.22 25.18 -9.33
CA ALA A 14 1.61 25.56 -9.51
C ALA A 14 2.06 25.61 -10.99
N ALA A 15 1.25 25.07 -11.92
CA ALA A 15 1.59 25.02 -13.34
C ALA A 15 1.18 26.31 -14.09
N PRO A 16 1.95 26.74 -15.12
CA PRO A 16 1.54 27.85 -15.97
C PRO A 16 0.15 27.61 -16.62
N PRO A 17 -0.64 28.66 -16.96
CA PRO A 17 -2.01 28.54 -17.45
C PRO A 17 -2.19 27.65 -18.71
N GLY A 18 -1.14 27.47 -19.52
CA GLY A 18 -1.16 26.59 -20.70
C GLY A 18 -0.80 25.13 -20.43
N GLN A 19 -0.37 24.77 -19.21
CA GLN A 19 0.12 23.43 -18.86
C GLN A 19 -0.67 22.78 -17.71
N ALA A 20 -1.68 23.45 -17.16
CA ALA A 20 -2.53 22.93 -16.08
C ALA A 20 -3.12 21.54 -16.39
N GLY A 21 -3.58 21.31 -17.62
CA GLY A 21 -4.09 20.00 -18.05
C GLY A 21 -3.03 18.90 -18.09
N SER A 22 -1.80 19.23 -18.48
CA SER A 22 -0.66 18.29 -18.44
C SER A 22 -0.25 17.97 -17.00
N ALA A 23 -0.23 18.98 -16.13
CA ALA A 23 0.04 18.81 -14.70
C ALA A 23 -1.03 17.95 -14.01
N ALA A 24 -2.31 18.15 -14.33
CA ALA A 24 -3.41 17.33 -13.83
C ALA A 24 -3.28 15.87 -14.27
N ALA A 25 -3.01 15.63 -15.56
CA ALA A 25 -2.85 14.28 -16.10
C ALA A 25 -1.67 13.52 -15.44
N VAL A 26 -0.55 14.20 -15.20
CA VAL A 26 0.59 13.63 -14.47
C VAL A 26 0.23 13.32 -13.02
N GLY A 27 -0.50 14.21 -12.34
CA GLY A 27 -0.99 13.99 -10.97
C GLY A 27 -1.86 12.75 -10.85
N GLU A 28 -2.85 12.60 -11.74
CA GLU A 28 -3.74 11.43 -11.75
C GLU A 28 -2.98 10.14 -12.04
N THR A 29 -2.09 10.16 -13.04
CA THR A 29 -1.25 8.99 -13.39
C THR A 29 -0.38 8.58 -12.20
N THR A 30 0.18 9.55 -11.49
CA THR A 30 1.03 9.31 -10.32
C THR A 30 0.20 8.70 -9.17
N GLN A 31 -1.03 9.15 -8.96
CA GLN A 31 -1.92 8.61 -7.95
C GLN A 31 -2.29 7.15 -8.25
N GLU A 32 -2.75 6.86 -9.47
CA GLU A 32 -3.12 5.52 -9.89
C GLU A 32 -1.92 4.56 -9.84
N LEU A 33 -0.77 4.99 -10.37
CA LEU A 33 0.46 4.20 -10.35
C LEU A 33 0.95 3.96 -8.92
N GLY A 34 0.95 5.00 -8.08
CA GLY A 34 1.36 4.90 -6.68
C GLY A 34 0.46 3.95 -5.89
N GLY A 35 -0.85 4.02 -6.11
CA GLY A 35 -1.83 3.12 -5.50
C GLY A 35 -1.59 1.66 -5.91
N ALA A 36 -1.47 1.39 -7.21
CA ALA A 36 -1.22 0.06 -7.74
C ALA A 36 0.12 -0.53 -7.23
N LEU A 37 1.19 0.28 -7.25
CA LEU A 37 2.50 -0.14 -6.77
C LEU A 37 2.50 -0.41 -5.26
N GLY A 38 1.81 0.41 -4.47
CA GLY A 38 1.65 0.20 -3.04
C GLY A 38 0.95 -1.12 -2.72
N ILE A 39 -0.16 -1.41 -3.41
CA ILE A 39 -0.90 -2.68 -3.26
C ILE A 39 0.01 -3.86 -3.62
N ALA A 40 0.73 -3.78 -4.75
CA ALA A 40 1.60 -4.84 -5.23
C ALA A 40 2.75 -5.12 -4.25
N LEU A 41 3.42 -4.09 -3.74
CA LEU A 41 4.52 -4.23 -2.80
C LEU A 41 4.07 -4.83 -1.47
N ILE A 42 2.96 -4.33 -0.91
CA ILE A 42 2.41 -4.83 0.35
C ILE A 42 2.01 -6.30 0.21
N GLY A 43 1.27 -6.64 -0.85
CA GLY A 43 0.86 -8.02 -1.14
C GLY A 43 2.04 -8.96 -1.31
N SER A 44 3.07 -8.53 -2.04
CA SER A 44 4.30 -9.29 -2.25
C SER A 44 5.05 -9.55 -0.95
N LEU A 45 5.14 -8.54 -0.06
CA LEU A 45 5.83 -8.65 1.22
C LEU A 45 5.12 -9.63 2.16
N VAL A 46 3.79 -9.48 2.33
CA VAL A 46 2.98 -10.41 3.12
C VAL A 46 3.12 -11.83 2.60
N THR A 47 3.04 -12.02 1.28
CA THR A 47 3.16 -13.34 0.63
C THR A 47 4.54 -13.96 0.86
N THR A 48 5.60 -13.17 0.72
CA THR A 48 6.98 -13.64 0.94
C THR A 48 7.22 -14.06 2.38
N ILE A 49 6.75 -13.26 3.35
CA ILE A 49 6.91 -13.57 4.78
C ILE A 49 6.09 -14.81 5.15
N TYR A 50 4.83 -14.88 4.69
CA TYR A 50 3.98 -16.06 4.86
C TYR A 50 4.67 -17.33 4.35
N HIS A 51 5.14 -17.31 3.10
CA HIS A 51 5.74 -18.49 2.47
C HIS A 51 7.01 -18.95 3.18
N ARG A 52 7.86 -18.01 3.65
CA ARG A 52 9.04 -18.34 4.47
C ARG A 52 8.64 -19.00 5.78
N ARG A 53 7.71 -18.40 6.53
CA ARG A 53 7.23 -18.94 7.82
C ARG A 53 6.62 -20.33 7.65
N MET A 54 5.81 -20.52 6.62
CA MET A 54 5.22 -21.83 6.31
C MET A 54 6.29 -22.86 5.90
N SER A 55 7.29 -22.45 5.13
CA SER A 55 8.37 -23.34 4.71
C SER A 55 9.26 -23.80 5.86
N ASP A 56 9.42 -22.96 6.88
CA ASP A 56 10.19 -23.28 8.08
C ASP A 56 9.38 -24.14 9.07
N ALA A 57 8.08 -23.87 9.21
CA ALA A 57 7.23 -24.50 10.22
C ALA A 57 6.56 -25.80 9.76
N VAL A 58 6.28 -25.96 8.46
CA VAL A 58 5.56 -27.13 7.94
C VAL A 58 6.54 -28.23 7.52
N PRO A 59 6.44 -29.45 8.08
CA PRO A 59 7.31 -30.57 7.71
C PRO A 59 7.21 -30.94 6.23
N GLU A 60 8.32 -31.41 5.66
CA GLU A 60 8.39 -31.81 4.25
C GLU A 60 7.35 -32.88 3.88
N VAL A 61 7.08 -33.82 4.79
CA VAL A 61 6.05 -34.85 4.59
C VAL A 61 4.66 -34.25 4.35
N VAL A 62 4.32 -33.14 5.01
CA VAL A 62 3.04 -32.45 4.82
C VAL A 62 3.04 -31.67 3.50
N ARG A 63 4.16 -31.02 3.15
CA ARG A 63 4.32 -30.33 1.86
C ARG A 63 4.17 -31.27 0.67
N SER A 64 4.80 -32.45 0.77
CA SER A 64 4.72 -33.50 -0.24
C SER A 64 3.32 -34.12 -0.35
N ALA A 65 2.62 -34.30 0.77
CA ALA A 65 1.25 -34.83 0.79
C ALA A 65 0.20 -33.83 0.29
N ALA A 66 0.46 -32.53 0.43
CA ALA A 66 -0.42 -31.46 -0.01
C ALA A 66 0.33 -30.33 -0.73
N PRO A 67 0.66 -30.53 -2.03
CA PRO A 67 1.29 -29.50 -2.85
C PRO A 67 0.45 -28.21 -2.85
N GLY A 68 1.11 -27.06 -2.70
CA GLY A 68 0.48 -25.75 -2.63
C GLY A 68 -0.11 -25.36 -1.27
N ALA A 69 -0.07 -26.25 -0.26
CA ALA A 69 -0.55 -25.95 1.08
C ALA A 69 0.23 -24.82 1.78
N VAL A 70 1.50 -24.62 1.40
CA VAL A 70 2.39 -23.62 2.00
C VAL A 70 2.47 -22.32 1.20
N ASP A 71 1.84 -22.25 0.03
CA ASP A 71 1.96 -21.09 -0.87
C ASP A 71 1.03 -19.95 -0.45
N THR A 72 -0.18 -20.30 0.01
CA THR A 72 -1.17 -19.32 0.46
C THR A 72 -1.99 -19.86 1.62
N LEU A 73 -2.60 -18.96 2.41
CA LEU A 73 -3.52 -19.34 3.49
C LEU A 73 -4.73 -20.11 2.94
N ALA A 74 -5.26 -19.70 1.78
CA ALA A 74 -6.35 -20.40 1.11
C ALA A 74 -5.94 -21.83 0.72
N GLY A 75 -4.73 -22.00 0.20
CA GLY A 75 -4.14 -23.31 -0.11
C GLY A 75 -4.02 -24.19 1.13
N ALA A 76 -3.54 -23.65 2.24
CA ALA A 76 -3.45 -24.35 3.52
C ALA A 76 -4.83 -24.84 4.01
N LEU A 77 -5.84 -23.96 3.96
CA LEU A 77 -7.22 -24.28 4.35
C LEU A 77 -7.83 -25.37 3.45
N ALA A 78 -7.60 -25.31 2.14
CA ALA A 78 -8.08 -26.32 1.19
C ALA A 78 -7.33 -27.67 1.33
N ALA A 79 -6.07 -27.65 1.75
CA ALA A 79 -5.27 -28.84 2.02
C ALA A 79 -5.63 -29.51 3.35
N ALA A 80 -6.00 -28.73 4.36
CA ALA A 80 -6.24 -29.23 5.71
C ALA A 80 -7.29 -30.36 5.77
N GLY A 81 -8.36 -30.25 4.99
CA GLY A 81 -9.42 -31.28 4.95
C GLY A 81 -9.01 -32.61 4.32
N ARG A 82 -7.85 -32.67 3.67
CA ARG A 82 -7.31 -33.87 3.03
C ARG A 82 -6.22 -34.56 3.85
N LEU A 83 -5.78 -33.94 4.95
CA LEU A 83 -4.74 -34.48 5.81
C LEU A 83 -5.35 -35.36 6.91
N PRO A 84 -4.72 -36.50 7.24
CA PRO A 84 -5.21 -37.38 8.29
C PRO A 84 -4.93 -36.79 9.69
N GLY A 85 -5.77 -37.15 10.66
CA GLY A 85 -5.57 -36.82 12.08
C GLY A 85 -5.53 -35.32 12.37
N SER A 86 -4.66 -34.90 13.29
CA SER A 86 -4.51 -33.52 13.72
C SER A 86 -3.69 -32.64 12.76
N ALA A 87 -3.07 -33.22 11.74
CA ALA A 87 -2.19 -32.51 10.81
C ALA A 87 -2.92 -31.39 10.07
N GLY A 88 -4.20 -31.59 9.72
CA GLY A 88 -5.02 -30.55 9.10
C GLY A 88 -5.23 -29.35 10.01
N SER A 89 -5.57 -29.56 11.29
CA SER A 89 -5.76 -28.46 12.25
C SER A 89 -4.45 -27.73 12.58
N GLU A 90 -3.33 -28.45 12.70
CA GLU A 90 -2.01 -27.83 12.90
C GLU A 90 -1.58 -26.99 11.70
N LEU A 91 -1.82 -27.49 10.49
CA LEU A 91 -1.54 -26.74 9.27
C LEU A 91 -2.34 -25.42 9.23
N VAL A 92 -3.63 -25.45 9.57
CA VAL A 92 -4.46 -24.23 9.62
C VAL A 92 -3.98 -23.26 10.69
N SER A 93 -3.67 -23.75 11.89
CA SER A 93 -3.15 -22.92 12.98
C SER A 93 -1.85 -22.23 12.57
N THR A 94 -0.92 -23.00 12.01
CA THR A 94 0.38 -22.52 11.51
C THR A 94 0.20 -21.49 10.40
N ALA A 95 -0.68 -21.76 9.44
CA ALA A 95 -0.96 -20.85 8.33
C ALA A 95 -1.55 -19.52 8.80
N ARG A 96 -2.47 -19.54 9.75
CA ARG A 96 -3.04 -18.31 10.34
C ARG A 96 -1.97 -17.50 11.06
N ALA A 97 -1.13 -18.14 11.87
CA ALA A 97 -0.03 -17.48 12.55
C ALA A 97 0.96 -16.86 11.57
N ALA A 98 1.39 -17.61 10.56
CA ALA A 98 2.29 -17.13 9.50
C ALA A 98 1.70 -15.95 8.72
N PHE A 99 0.40 -15.95 8.45
CA PHE A 99 -0.28 -14.86 7.77
C PHE A 99 -0.33 -13.59 8.65
N THR A 100 -0.67 -13.74 9.93
CA THR A 100 -0.66 -12.63 10.89
C THR A 100 0.75 -12.06 11.06
N ASP A 101 1.78 -12.91 11.16
CA ASP A 101 3.18 -12.47 11.19
C ASP A 101 3.56 -11.68 9.94
N GLY A 102 3.12 -12.15 8.76
CA GLY A 102 3.30 -11.45 7.49
C GLY A 102 2.70 -10.05 7.50
N LEU A 103 1.48 -9.90 8.02
CA LEU A 103 0.81 -8.60 8.16
C LEU A 103 1.53 -7.69 9.16
N GLN A 104 1.90 -8.22 10.33
CA GLN A 104 2.55 -7.45 11.39
C GLN A 104 3.93 -6.94 10.96
N LEU A 105 4.75 -7.79 10.34
CA LEU A 105 6.08 -7.40 9.90
C LEU A 105 6.00 -6.44 8.70
N THR A 106 5.06 -6.63 7.79
CA THR A 106 4.78 -5.67 6.71
C THR A 106 4.37 -4.31 7.28
N ALA A 107 3.49 -4.27 8.29
CA ALA A 107 3.11 -3.03 8.96
C ALA A 107 4.29 -2.36 9.67
N ALA A 108 5.13 -3.15 10.35
CA ALA A 108 6.35 -2.66 10.99
C ALA A 108 7.35 -2.03 10.01
N ILE A 109 7.36 -2.47 8.74
CA ILE A 109 8.14 -1.86 7.65
C ILE A 109 7.45 -0.62 7.08
N ALA A 110 6.12 -0.64 6.95
CA ALA A 110 5.35 0.48 6.42
C ALA A 110 5.38 1.73 7.33
N ILE A 111 5.37 1.54 8.66
CA ILE A 111 5.42 2.63 9.65
C ILE A 111 6.63 3.56 9.45
N PRO A 112 7.89 3.10 9.48
CA PRO A 112 9.05 3.98 9.29
C PRO A 112 9.06 4.61 7.90
N LEU A 113 8.59 3.91 6.87
CA LEU A 113 8.46 4.48 5.52
C LEU A 113 7.50 5.67 5.51
N LEU A 114 6.34 5.55 6.16
CA LEU A 114 5.38 6.64 6.30
C LEU A 114 5.93 7.79 7.13
N VAL A 115 6.67 7.51 8.21
CA VAL A 115 7.33 8.53 9.02
C VAL A 115 8.35 9.32 8.20
N VAL A 116 9.20 8.62 7.42
CA VAL A 116 10.17 9.27 6.53
C VAL A 116 9.45 10.15 5.51
N LEU A 117 8.40 9.62 4.86
CA LEU A 117 7.62 10.37 3.90
C LEU A 117 7.01 11.63 4.54
N ALA A 118 6.42 11.51 5.73
CA ALA A 118 5.86 12.64 6.47
C ALA A 118 6.93 13.70 6.79
N VAL A 119 8.11 13.29 7.27
CA VAL A 119 9.22 14.21 7.56
C VAL A 119 9.68 14.94 6.30
N VAL A 120 9.85 14.21 5.18
CA VAL A 120 10.24 14.79 3.89
C VAL A 120 9.19 15.78 3.39
N SER A 121 7.90 15.41 3.44
CA SER A 121 6.80 16.29 3.05
C SER A 121 6.79 17.58 3.89
N VAL A 122 6.93 17.49 5.21
CA VAL A 122 7.02 18.68 6.07
C VAL A 122 8.26 19.52 5.73
N ALA A 123 9.42 18.90 5.54
CA ALA A 123 10.65 19.62 5.22
C ALA A 123 10.57 20.39 3.89
N LEU A 124 9.97 19.78 2.86
CA LEU A 124 9.80 20.40 1.54
C LEU A 124 8.71 21.47 1.55
N LEU A 125 7.55 21.20 2.16
CA LEU A 125 6.44 22.16 2.19
C LEU A 125 6.75 23.39 3.05
N ARG A 126 7.62 23.29 4.05
CA ARG A 126 8.10 24.45 4.82
C ARG A 126 8.76 25.54 3.98
N GLN A 127 9.23 25.22 2.77
CA GLN A 127 9.88 26.16 1.87
C GLN A 127 8.90 26.85 0.90
N VAL A 128 7.64 26.39 0.84
CA VAL A 128 6.61 26.93 -0.06
C VAL A 128 5.93 28.12 0.63
N ARG A 129 6.05 29.33 0.06
CA ARG A 129 5.30 30.50 0.53
C ARG A 129 3.85 30.41 0.05
N PRO A 130 2.85 30.74 0.88
CA PRO A 130 1.46 30.82 0.44
C PRO A 130 1.33 31.82 -0.71
N HIS A 131 0.82 31.38 -1.87
CA HIS A 131 0.45 32.29 -2.94
C HIS A 131 -0.88 32.94 -2.57
N VAL A 132 -0.82 34.13 -1.98
CA VAL A 132 -2.00 35.01 -1.86
C VAL A 132 -2.23 35.58 -3.26
N GLY A 133 -3.20 35.03 -3.99
CA GLY A 133 -3.62 35.60 -5.27
C GLY A 133 -4.07 37.06 -5.08
N PRO A 134 -3.89 37.93 -6.10
CA PRO A 134 -4.34 39.32 -6.01
C PRO A 134 -5.84 39.36 -5.64
N PRO A 135 -6.26 40.32 -4.80
CA PRO A 135 -7.67 40.44 -4.41
C PRO A 135 -8.53 40.46 -5.66
N ALA A 136 -9.58 39.63 -5.67
CA ALA A 136 -10.55 39.57 -6.76
C ALA A 136 -10.96 41.00 -7.14
N ASP A 137 -10.85 41.31 -8.43
CA ASP A 137 -11.14 42.62 -8.99
C ASP A 137 -12.35 43.24 -8.30
N GLU A 138 -12.14 44.38 -7.64
CA GLU A 138 -13.24 45.19 -7.13
C GLU A 138 -14.21 45.44 -8.29
N PRO A 139 -15.52 45.20 -8.12
CA PRO A 139 -16.49 45.45 -9.17
C PRO A 139 -16.39 46.91 -9.60
N VAL A 140 -16.07 47.13 -10.88
CA VAL A 140 -15.91 48.47 -11.46
C VAL A 140 -17.23 49.23 -11.25
N PRO A 141 -17.29 50.32 -10.46
CA PRO A 141 -18.56 50.86 -9.96
C PRO A 141 -19.45 51.60 -10.98
N TRP A 142 -19.34 51.36 -12.28
CA TRP A 142 -20.05 52.21 -13.26
C TRP A 142 -20.40 51.58 -14.63
N ALA A 143 -20.64 50.27 -14.75
CA ALA A 143 -21.25 49.72 -15.96
C ALA A 143 -22.79 49.84 -15.96
#